data_AF-A4RWQ7-F1
#
_entry.id   AF-A4RWQ7-F1
#
_cell.length_a   1.000
_cell.length_b   1.000
_cell.length_c   1.000
_cell.angle_alpha   90.00
_cell.angle_beta   90.00
_cell.angle_gamma   90.00
#
_symmetry.space_group_name_H-M   'P 1'
#
loop_
_entity.id
_entity.type
_entity.pdbx_description
1 polymer ?
#
loop_
_entity_poly.entity_id
_entity_poly.type
_entity_poly.pdbx_seq_one_letter_code
_entity_poly.pdbx_strand_id
1 'polypeptide(L)' 'MRMMGFGGFGTTQGKHVEDEFANASAVQKKTKRQARQYMNRVGGFNRPLPAEVTGQRQNRT' A
#
# COMPACT_ATOMS: atom_id res chain seq x y z
N MET A 1 -16.80 10.71 35.58
CA MET A 1 -18.06 11.25 35.02
C MET A 1 -18.14 12.76 35.28
N ARG A 2 -18.19 13.58 34.22
CA ARG A 2 -18.94 14.85 34.16
C ARG A 2 -19.42 14.99 32.72
N MET A 3 -20.60 14.44 32.46
CA MET A 3 -21.20 14.22 31.14
C MET A 3 -21.81 15.52 30.55
N MET A 4 -21.06 16.63 30.52
CA MET A 4 -21.45 18.00 30.12
C MET A 4 -21.55 18.99 31.29
N GLY A 5 -20.41 19.50 31.74
CA GLY A 5 -20.34 20.62 32.67
C GLY A 5 -18.91 20.83 33.15
N PHE A 6 -18.01 21.14 32.23
CA PHE A 6 -16.57 21.46 32.32
C PHE A 6 -15.76 20.95 33.53
N GLY A 7 -14.86 20.01 33.22
CA GLY A 7 -13.78 19.54 34.11
C GLY A 7 -13.33 18.14 33.70
N GLY A 8 -12.01 17.92 33.60
CA GLY A 8 -11.39 16.65 33.21
C GLY A 8 -11.02 16.56 31.72
N PHE A 9 -10.13 17.43 31.24
CA PHE A 9 -9.61 17.37 29.87
C PHE A 9 -8.67 16.17 29.71
N GLY A 10 -9.16 15.10 29.08
CA GLY A 10 -8.35 13.96 28.66
C GLY A 10 -7.77 14.18 27.27
N THR A 11 -6.65 13.52 26.98
CA THR A 11 -6.05 13.49 25.63
C THR A 11 -6.30 12.13 24.97
N THR A 12 -6.41 12.12 23.64
CA THR A 12 -6.43 10.91 22.80
C THR A 12 -5.05 10.54 22.27
N GLN A 13 -4.00 11.27 22.69
CA GLN A 13 -2.63 11.04 22.22
C GLN A 13 -2.18 9.61 22.58
N GLY A 14 -1.76 8.85 21.57
CA GLY A 14 -1.28 7.47 21.72
C GLY A 14 -2.39 6.44 21.99
N LYS A 15 -3.68 6.83 21.89
CA LYS A 15 -4.83 5.94 22.06
C LYS A 15 -5.56 5.80 20.73
N HIS A 16 -6.04 4.59 20.45
CA HIS A 16 -6.95 4.37 19.34
C HIS A 16 -8.32 5.00 19.66
N VAL A 17 -8.89 5.74 18.71
CA VAL A 17 -10.21 6.35 18.81
C VAL A 17 -11.20 5.41 18.13
N GLU A 18 -12.35 5.09 18.73
CA GLU A 18 -13.29 4.12 18.14
C GLU A 18 -14.13 4.69 16.98
N ASP A 19 -14.08 6.01 16.77
CA ASP A 19 -14.72 6.65 15.63
C ASP A 19 -14.12 6.15 14.30
N GLU A 20 -14.96 5.56 13.47
CA GLU A 20 -14.58 5.01 12.18
C GLU A 20 -14.01 6.10 11.24
N PHE A 21 -14.56 7.32 11.32
CA PHE A 21 -14.08 8.45 10.52
C PHE A 21 -12.72 8.99 10.99
N ALA A 22 -12.41 8.85 12.27
CA ALA A 22 -11.13 9.30 12.84
C ALA A 22 -9.94 8.43 12.39
N ASN A 23 -10.20 7.19 11.94
CA ASN A 23 -9.18 6.24 11.49
C ASN A 23 -9.25 5.94 9.99
N ALA A 24 -10.12 6.62 9.25
CA ALA A 24 -10.28 6.41 7.82
C ALA A 24 -8.95 6.67 7.09
N SER A 25 -8.42 5.64 6.41
CA SER A 25 -7.20 5.73 5.61
C SER A 25 -7.33 4.88 4.34
N ALA A 26 -6.72 5.34 3.25
CA ALA A 26 -6.71 4.63 1.98
C ALA A 26 -5.39 4.85 1.25
N VAL A 27 -4.93 3.81 0.54
CA VAL A 27 -3.72 3.89 -0.31
C VAL A 27 -4.08 3.49 -1.74
N GLN A 28 -3.84 4.39 -2.68
CA GLN A 28 -4.07 4.15 -4.10
C GLN A 28 -2.80 3.59 -4.75
N LYS A 29 -2.75 2.27 -4.95
CA LYS A 29 -1.62 1.60 -5.61
C LYS A 29 -1.80 1.65 -7.14
N LYS A 30 -0.92 2.39 -7.84
CA LYS A 30 -0.88 2.39 -9.32
C LYS A 30 0.09 1.33 -9.82
N THR A 31 -0.44 0.30 -10.47
CA THR A 31 0.35 -0.72 -11.16
C THR A 31 0.60 -0.33 -12.60
N LYS A 32 1.86 -0.17 -13.01
CA LYS A 32 2.22 0.01 -14.42
C LYS A 32 2.43 -1.37 -15.05
N ARG A 33 1.53 -1.77 -15.94
CA ARG A 33 1.71 -2.98 -16.75
C ARG A 33 2.94 -2.79 -17.63
N GLN A 34 3.93 -3.66 -17.49
CA GLN A 34 5.11 -3.67 -18.36
C GLN A 34 4.95 -4.75 -19.42
N ALA A 35 5.38 -4.46 -20.64
CA ALA A 35 5.38 -5.47 -21.70
C ALA A 35 6.31 -6.62 -21.31
N ARG A 36 5.84 -7.86 -21.53
CA ARG A 36 6.61 -9.07 -21.25
C ARG A 36 7.18 -9.56 -22.57
N GLN A 37 8.50 -9.68 -22.64
CA GLN A 37 9.15 -10.30 -23.79
C GLN A 37 8.80 -11.78 -23.81
N TYR A 38 8.22 -12.26 -24.91
CA TYR A 38 7.85 -13.66 -25.11
C TYR A 38 8.86 -14.39 -26.00
N MET A 39 9.22 -13.78 -27.14
CA MET A 39 10.14 -14.35 -28.11
C MET A 39 11.61 -14.07 -27.76
N ASN A 40 12.50 -15.00 -28.14
CA ASN A 40 13.96 -14.89 -28.04
C ASN A 40 14.47 -14.55 -26.64
N ARG A 41 13.96 -15.25 -25.62
CA ARG A 41 14.43 -15.12 -24.23
C ARG A 41 15.63 -16.03 -23.96
N VAL A 42 16.61 -15.50 -23.23
CA VAL A 42 17.73 -16.31 -22.71
C VAL A 42 17.19 -17.31 -21.67
N GLY A 43 17.39 -18.61 -21.92
CA GLY A 43 16.91 -19.71 -21.07
C GLY A 43 15.66 -20.46 -21.59
N GLY A 44 15.17 -20.13 -22.79
CA GLY A 44 14.17 -20.93 -23.49
C GLY A 44 12.71 -20.76 -23.02
N PHE A 45 11.82 -21.50 -23.67
CA PHE A 45 10.37 -21.35 -23.56
C PHE A 45 9.80 -21.72 -22.18
N ASN A 46 10.40 -22.71 -21.50
CA ASN A 46 9.91 -23.24 -20.23
C ASN A 46 10.26 -22.39 -19.00
N ARG A 47 10.97 -21.26 -19.17
CA ARG A 47 11.28 -20.35 -18.05
C ARG A 47 10.09 -19.42 -17.80
N PRO A 48 9.66 -19.19 -16.54
CA PRO A 48 8.56 -18.27 -16.25
C PRO A 48 8.86 -16.87 -16.79
N LEU A 49 7.89 -16.26 -17.46
CA LEU A 49 7.97 -14.88 -17.94
C LEU A 49 8.13 -13.93 -16.73
N PRO A 50 8.88 -12.82 -16.85
CA PRO A 50 9.07 -11.88 -15.75
C PRO A 50 7.72 -11.42 -15.20
N ALA A 51 7.60 -11.37 -13.88
CA ALA A 51 6.40 -10.87 -13.22
C ALA A 51 6.22 -9.37 -13.56
N GLU A 52 4.98 -8.91 -13.70
CA GLU A 52 4.68 -7.49 -13.85
C GLU A 52 4.93 -6.79 -12.50
N VAL A 53 6.19 -6.44 -12.21
CA VAL A 53 6.54 -5.80 -10.94
C VAL A 53 6.12 -4.34 -11.00
N THR A 54 5.17 -3.97 -10.14
CA THR A 54 4.78 -2.59 -9.95
C THR A 54 5.75 -1.88 -9.01
N GLY A 55 6.29 -0.74 -9.43
CA GLY A 55 7.05 0.14 -8.55
C GLY A 55 8.52 -0.21 -8.34
N GLN A 56 9.07 -1.20 -9.05
CA GLN A 56 10.52 -1.50 -9.00
C GLN A 56 11.22 -1.00 -10.26
N ARG A 57 12.32 -0.24 -10.09
CA ARG A 57 13.23 0.13 -11.17
C ARG A 57 13.89 -1.16 -11.66
N GLN A 58 13.51 -1.63 -12.83
CA GLN A 58 14.26 -2.71 -13.48
C GLN A 58 15.61 -2.11 -13.87
N ASN A 59 16.66 -2.48 -13.13
CA ASN A 59 18.03 -2.17 -13.50
C ASN A 59 18.32 -2.88 -14.83
N ARG A 60 18.36 -2.09 -15.91
CA ARG A 60 18.79 -2.53 -17.23
C ARG A 60 20.32 -2.34 -17.28
N THR A 61 21.07 -3.44 -17.28
CA THR A 61 22.40 -3.53 -17.87
C THR A 61 22.27 -4.15 -19.25
#